data_AF-A0A838NL65-F1
#
_entry.id   AF-A0A838NL65-F1
#
_cell.length_a   1.000
_cell.length_b   1.000
_cell.length_c   1.000
_cell.angle_alpha   90.00
_cell.angle_beta   90.00
_cell.angle_gamma   90.00
#
_symmetry.space_group_name_H-M   'P 1'
#
loop_
_entity.id
_entity.type
_entity.pdbx_description
1 polymer ?
#
loop_
_entity_poly.entity_id
_entity_poly.type
_entity_poly.pdbx_seq_one_letter_code
_entity_poly.pdbx_strand_id
1 'polypeptide(L)'
;MNSPERAAVRGIDAPRRPFMVALSLTLMVAAVQWTPPVSPVSDRQVASLVLARPAATPFKVPARVDSAALERQVVARFEHWPLARIFFSRTREREISERIARAIVKEANYLQVEPSLLAGVLLTENAPLDAEARSSQGAIGLMQVMDFHAGEYDCDSNDLLQVESNICHGARVFGYYLKRTGNVRRALLRYNGCVTGSNTPNCSRYPSKVLRNARQVRQELLQYPPYSLPVDTATF
;
A
#
# COMPACT_ATOMS: atom_id res chain seq x y z
N MET A 1 45.60 8.42 45.52
CA MET A 1 46.83 7.79 46.05
C MET A 1 46.79 6.30 45.71
N ASN A 2 47.84 5.83 45.03
CA ASN A 2 48.41 4.47 44.93
C ASN A 2 47.52 3.21 45.02
N SER A 3 47.58 2.39 43.95
CA SER A 3 47.44 0.92 44.01
C SER A 3 48.70 0.25 44.57
N PRO A 4 48.64 -1.04 44.96
CA PRO A 4 49.23 -2.14 44.17
C PRO A 4 48.26 -3.36 44.07
N GLU A 5 48.52 -4.55 43.52
CA GLU A 5 49.74 -5.35 43.29
C GLU A 5 49.45 -6.44 42.20
N ARG A 6 50.25 -6.58 41.11
CA ARG A 6 51.27 -7.64 40.75
C ARG A 6 50.83 -9.12 40.99
N ALA A 7 51.21 -10.14 40.21
CA ALA A 7 52.26 -10.34 39.18
C ALA A 7 51.79 -11.40 38.13
N ALA A 8 52.04 -11.33 36.81
CA ALA A 8 53.27 -11.53 36.01
C ALA A 8 53.61 -12.99 35.59
N VAL A 9 54.50 -13.11 34.57
CA VAL A 9 54.87 -14.31 33.74
C VAL A 9 53.84 -14.59 32.62
N ARG A 10 54.17 -14.75 31.32
CA ARG A 10 55.39 -14.54 30.45
C ARG A 10 54.90 -14.06 29.05
N GLY A 11 55.68 -13.58 28.08
CA GLY A 11 56.79 -14.20 27.30
C GLY A 11 56.21 -14.97 26.10
N ILE A 12 56.43 -14.61 24.82
CA ILE A 12 57.71 -14.56 24.10
C ILE A 12 57.79 -13.38 23.09
N ASP A 13 59.01 -12.93 22.83
CA ASP A 13 59.39 -11.72 22.08
C ASP A 13 59.19 -11.76 20.55
N ALA A 14 59.03 -10.57 19.97
CA ALA A 14 59.28 -10.30 18.55
C ALA A 14 60.42 -9.24 18.42
N PRO A 15 61.47 -9.49 17.63
CA PRO A 15 62.58 -8.55 17.48
C PRO A 15 62.24 -7.34 16.60
N ARG A 16 63.03 -6.27 16.78
CA ARG A 16 62.74 -4.90 16.34
C ARG A 16 63.34 -4.56 14.96
N ARG A 17 62.75 -3.56 14.29
CA ARG A 17 63.32 -2.84 13.13
C ARG A 17 64.61 -2.09 13.55
N PRO A 18 65.50 -1.73 12.60
CA PRO A 18 65.51 -0.33 12.15
C PRO A 18 65.90 -0.10 10.67
N PHE A 19 65.60 1.12 10.18
CA PHE A 19 66.34 2.01 9.24
C PHE A 19 67.22 1.43 8.10
N MET A 20 67.45 2.08 6.96
CA MET A 20 66.84 3.12 6.11
C MET A 20 67.91 3.46 5.03
N VAL A 21 67.50 3.99 3.87
CA VAL A 21 68.32 4.78 2.91
C VAL A 21 69.24 4.05 1.90
N ALA A 22 68.74 4.01 0.65
CA ALA A 22 69.37 4.30 -0.65
C ALA A 22 70.80 3.84 -1.02
N LEU A 23 70.94 3.22 -2.22
CA LEU A 23 71.43 3.95 -3.41
C LEU A 23 71.15 3.22 -4.76
N SER A 24 70.76 4.03 -5.76
CA SER A 24 71.10 3.99 -7.20
C SER A 24 71.05 2.70 -8.06
N LEU A 25 70.31 2.84 -9.18
CA LEU A 25 70.50 2.28 -10.52
C LEU A 25 71.61 1.22 -10.73
N THR A 26 71.21 0.03 -11.18
CA THR A 26 71.67 -0.54 -12.47
C THR A 26 70.74 -1.67 -12.92
N LEU A 27 70.79 -2.04 -14.21
CA LEU A 27 70.07 -3.16 -14.85
C LEU A 27 68.54 -2.99 -15.04
N MET A 28 68.18 -1.98 -15.85
CA MET A 28 67.27 -2.27 -16.96
C MET A 28 67.91 -3.37 -17.83
N VAL A 29 67.49 -4.65 -17.68
CA VAL A 29 67.27 -5.67 -18.74
C VAL A 29 66.58 -6.88 -18.07
N ALA A 30 65.25 -6.86 -17.94
CA ALA A 30 64.46 -8.04 -17.54
C ALA A 30 62.95 -7.97 -17.91
N ALA A 31 62.49 -6.90 -18.57
CA ALA A 31 61.05 -6.61 -18.75
C ALA A 31 60.55 -6.82 -20.20
N VAL A 32 61.18 -7.71 -20.98
CA VAL A 32 60.95 -7.81 -22.45
C VAL A 32 60.83 -9.27 -22.95
N GLN A 33 60.45 -10.24 -22.12
CA GLN A 33 60.36 -11.65 -22.57
C GLN A 33 59.10 -12.44 -22.16
N TRP A 34 58.06 -11.79 -21.60
CA TRP A 34 56.75 -12.45 -21.39
C TRP A 34 55.55 -11.53 -21.67
N THR A 35 55.45 -11.10 -22.93
CA THR A 35 54.17 -10.71 -23.53
C THR A 35 53.73 -11.85 -24.47
N PRO A 36 52.67 -12.62 -24.15
CA PRO A 36 52.12 -13.56 -25.13
C PRO A 36 51.60 -12.77 -26.35
N PRO A 37 51.75 -13.30 -27.58
CA PRO A 37 51.28 -12.60 -28.76
C PRO A 37 49.75 -12.46 -28.70
N VAL A 38 49.27 -11.23 -28.62
CA VAL A 38 47.84 -10.92 -28.76
C VAL A 38 47.49 -11.11 -30.22
N SER A 39 47.00 -12.30 -30.57
CA SER A 39 46.42 -12.56 -31.88
C SER A 39 45.22 -11.63 -32.08
N PRO A 40 45.12 -10.93 -33.22
CA PRO A 40 43.92 -10.14 -33.52
C PRO A 40 42.71 -11.09 -33.60
N VAL A 41 41.71 -10.82 -32.76
CA VAL A 41 40.41 -11.52 -32.80
C VAL A 41 39.80 -11.26 -34.17
N SER A 42 39.68 -12.30 -35.00
CA SER A 42 39.09 -12.14 -36.34
C SER A 42 37.62 -11.72 -36.23
N ASP A 43 37.15 -10.86 -37.14
CA ASP A 43 35.77 -10.34 -37.14
C ASP A 43 34.69 -11.43 -37.07
N ARG A 44 34.99 -12.63 -37.57
CA ARG A 44 34.12 -13.82 -37.50
C ARG A 44 33.79 -14.27 -36.07
N GLN A 45 34.71 -14.08 -35.11
CA GLN A 45 34.46 -14.45 -33.71
C GLN A 45 33.55 -13.43 -33.01
N VAL A 46 33.65 -12.15 -33.36
CA VAL A 46 32.78 -11.10 -32.82
C VAL A 46 31.32 -11.31 -33.28
N ALA A 47 31.13 -11.72 -34.53
CA ALA A 47 29.81 -12.06 -35.07
C ALA A 47 29.10 -13.21 -34.33
N SER A 48 29.86 -14.11 -33.68
CA SER A 48 29.31 -15.27 -32.95
C SER A 48 28.88 -14.93 -31.51
N LEU A 49 29.23 -13.75 -31.00
CA LEU A 49 28.83 -13.24 -29.68
C LEU A 49 27.59 -12.35 -29.72
N VAL A 50 26.98 -12.18 -30.90
CA VAL A 50 25.61 -11.65 -31.02
C VAL A 50 24.65 -12.75 -30.56
N LEU A 51 24.45 -12.84 -29.23
CA LEU A 51 23.29 -13.51 -28.64
C LEU A 51 22.06 -12.98 -29.35
N ALA A 52 21.42 -13.84 -30.15
CA ALA A 52 20.20 -13.49 -30.86
C ALA A 52 19.16 -13.07 -29.83
N ARG A 53 18.97 -11.75 -29.70
CA ARG A 53 18.05 -11.14 -28.74
C ARG A 53 16.69 -11.75 -29.05
N PRO A 54 16.12 -12.62 -28.18
CA PRO A 54 14.92 -13.36 -28.52
C PRO A 54 13.86 -12.34 -28.92
N ALA A 55 13.29 -12.53 -30.11
CA ALA A 55 12.31 -11.61 -30.64
C ALA A 55 11.25 -11.40 -29.57
N ALA A 56 11.13 -10.17 -29.07
CA ALA A 56 10.30 -9.89 -27.90
C ALA A 56 8.87 -10.30 -28.26
N THR A 57 8.41 -11.41 -27.69
CA THR A 57 7.04 -11.85 -27.87
C THR A 57 6.16 -10.68 -27.40
N PRO A 58 5.33 -10.10 -28.29
CA PRO A 58 4.57 -8.92 -27.92
C PRO A 58 3.74 -9.30 -26.71
N PHE A 59 3.97 -8.61 -25.59
CA PHE A 59 3.27 -8.87 -24.35
C PHE A 59 1.78 -8.69 -24.63
N LYS A 60 1.06 -9.82 -24.75
CA LYS A 60 -0.40 -9.81 -24.90
C LYS A 60 -0.96 -9.29 -23.60
N VAL A 61 -1.18 -7.97 -23.54
CA VAL A 61 -1.99 -7.34 -22.50
C VAL A 61 -3.30 -8.13 -22.45
N PRO A 62 -3.63 -8.79 -21.32
CA PRO A 62 -4.82 -9.62 -21.24
C PRO A 62 -6.04 -8.72 -21.50
N ALA A 63 -6.94 -9.18 -22.38
CA ALA A 63 -8.02 -8.36 -22.94
C ALA A 63 -9.05 -7.85 -21.91
N ARG A 64 -8.92 -8.26 -20.65
CA ARG A 64 -9.66 -7.73 -19.50
C ARG A 64 -8.80 -7.93 -18.25
N VAL A 65 -8.43 -6.84 -17.59
CA VAL A 65 -7.75 -6.90 -16.29
C VAL A 65 -8.78 -6.70 -15.18
N ASP A 66 -8.74 -7.52 -14.13
CA ASP A 66 -9.57 -7.32 -12.96
C ASP A 66 -9.20 -6.01 -12.24
N SER A 67 -10.14 -5.06 -12.20
CA SER A 67 -9.94 -3.77 -11.55
C SER A 67 -9.70 -3.90 -10.05
N ALA A 68 -10.24 -4.93 -9.39
CA ALA A 68 -9.99 -5.22 -7.98
C ALA A 68 -8.60 -5.80 -7.74
N ALA A 69 -8.07 -6.63 -8.64
CA ALA A 69 -6.68 -7.09 -8.61
C ALA A 69 -5.69 -5.93 -8.81
N LEU A 70 -5.98 -5.00 -9.74
CA LEU A 70 -5.17 -3.80 -9.92
C LEU A 70 -5.23 -2.88 -8.70
N GLU A 71 -6.40 -2.68 -8.09
CA GLU A 71 -6.52 -1.86 -6.87
C GLU A 71 -5.68 -2.44 -5.74
N ARG A 72 -5.72 -3.77 -5.55
CA ARG A 72 -4.87 -4.46 -4.57
C ARG A 72 -3.38 -4.24 -4.84
N GLN A 73 -2.94 -4.20 -6.10
CA GLN A 73 -1.54 -3.88 -6.45
C GLN A 73 -1.19 -2.41 -6.13
N VAL A 74 -2.07 -1.46 -6.42
CA VAL A 74 -1.88 -0.03 -6.08
C VAL A 74 -1.76 0.14 -4.57
N VAL A 75 -2.70 -0.41 -3.79
CA VAL A 75 -2.70 -0.29 -2.33
C VAL A 75 -1.53 -1.06 -1.69
N ALA A 76 -1.15 -2.22 -2.22
CA ALA A 76 0.05 -2.93 -1.74
C ALA A 76 1.36 -2.17 -2.05
N ARG A 77 1.39 -1.35 -3.11
CA ARG A 77 2.58 -0.59 -3.51
C ARG A 77 2.69 0.78 -2.85
N PHE A 78 1.57 1.43 -2.56
CA PHE A 78 1.50 2.83 -2.13
C PHE A 78 0.70 3.04 -0.82
N GLU A 79 0.31 1.96 -0.15
CA GLU A 79 -0.45 1.97 1.11
C GLU A 79 -1.74 2.80 0.99
N HIS A 80 -2.02 3.64 1.98
CA HIS A 80 -3.19 4.52 2.07
C HIS A 80 -3.03 5.84 1.31
N TRP A 81 -1.82 6.22 0.87
CA TRP A 81 -1.56 7.52 0.23
C TRP A 81 -2.42 7.84 -1.01
N PRO A 82 -2.75 6.87 -1.90
CA PRO A 82 -3.66 7.12 -3.01
C PRO A 82 -5.08 7.51 -2.55
N LEU A 83 -5.60 6.85 -1.50
CA LEU A 83 -6.89 7.19 -0.88
C LEU A 83 -6.84 8.53 -0.14
N ALA A 84 -5.76 8.81 0.58
CA ALA A 84 -5.59 10.09 1.28
C ALA A 84 -5.65 11.27 0.31
N ARG A 85 -5.07 11.13 -0.90
CA ARG A 85 -5.20 12.13 -1.98
C ARG A 85 -6.65 12.34 -2.42
N ILE A 86 -7.43 11.27 -2.55
CA ILE A 86 -8.85 11.33 -2.95
C ILE A 86 -9.67 12.04 -1.86
N PHE A 87 -9.49 11.66 -0.59
CA PHE A 87 -10.22 12.25 0.53
C PHE A 87 -9.85 13.71 0.81
N PHE A 88 -8.60 14.11 0.55
CA PHE A 88 -8.16 15.50 0.67
C PHE A 88 -8.97 16.49 -0.17
N SER A 89 -9.53 16.06 -1.30
CA SER A 89 -10.41 16.91 -2.13
C SER A 89 -11.68 17.37 -1.39
N ARG A 90 -12.13 16.60 -0.40
CA ARG A 90 -13.37 16.78 0.39
C ARG A 90 -13.10 17.48 1.72
N THR A 91 -12.19 16.93 2.51
CA THR A 91 -11.84 17.44 3.86
C THR A 91 -11.06 18.77 3.79
N ARG A 92 -10.21 18.95 2.78
CA ARG A 92 -9.15 19.98 2.71
C ARG A 92 -8.12 19.93 3.85
N GLU A 93 -8.13 18.86 4.64
CA GLU A 93 -7.23 18.66 5.78
C GLU A 93 -6.37 17.42 5.58
N ARG A 94 -5.04 17.60 5.61
CA ARG A 94 -4.09 16.54 5.27
C ARG A 94 -4.11 15.39 6.28
N GLU A 95 -4.07 15.73 7.57
CA GLU A 95 -4.04 14.76 8.66
C GLU A 95 -5.30 13.91 8.72
N ILE A 96 -6.48 14.55 8.73
CA ILE A 96 -7.77 13.85 8.70
C ILE A 96 -7.89 12.94 7.46
N SER A 97 -7.49 13.42 6.27
CA SER A 97 -7.50 12.59 5.06
C SER A 97 -6.62 11.35 5.16
N GLU A 98 -5.45 11.49 5.78
CA GLU A 98 -4.52 10.39 5.99
C GLU A 98 -5.07 9.38 7.01
N ARG A 99 -5.61 9.85 8.14
CA ARG A 99 -6.26 9.03 9.17
C ARG A 99 -7.42 8.22 8.60
N ILE A 100 -8.32 8.87 7.84
CA ILE A 100 -9.44 8.21 7.15
C ILE A 100 -8.92 7.13 6.19
N ALA A 101 -7.95 7.47 5.34
CA ALA A 101 -7.40 6.53 4.36
C ALA A 101 -6.71 5.32 5.02
N ARG A 102 -5.93 5.55 6.08
CA ARG A 102 -5.24 4.52 6.84
C ARG A 102 -6.23 3.57 7.51
N ALA A 103 -7.27 4.11 8.14
CA ALA A 103 -8.34 3.31 8.74
C ALA A 103 -9.12 2.51 7.69
N ILE A 104 -9.49 3.10 6.54
CA ILE A 104 -10.17 2.38 5.45
C ILE A 104 -9.33 1.23 4.92
N VAL A 105 -8.01 1.40 4.74
CA VAL A 105 -7.12 0.29 4.31
C VAL A 105 -6.98 -0.78 5.39
N LYS A 106 -6.80 -0.42 6.66
CA LYS A 106 -6.75 -1.34 7.81
C LYS A 106 -7.99 -2.25 7.81
N GLU A 107 -9.17 -1.65 7.76
CA GLU A 107 -10.43 -2.37 7.92
C GLU A 107 -10.86 -3.13 6.64
N ALA A 108 -10.55 -2.62 5.46
CA ALA A 108 -10.77 -3.34 4.20
C ALA A 108 -9.92 -4.62 4.14
N ASN A 109 -8.66 -4.54 4.55
CA ASN A 109 -7.77 -5.70 4.65
C ASN A 109 -8.28 -6.72 5.68
N TYR A 110 -8.73 -6.26 6.87
CA TYR A 110 -9.32 -7.13 7.88
C TYR A 110 -10.56 -7.89 7.36
N LEU A 111 -11.43 -7.21 6.62
CA LEU A 111 -12.66 -7.77 6.06
C LEU A 111 -12.46 -8.53 4.74
N GLN A 112 -11.26 -8.53 4.18
CA GLN A 112 -10.93 -9.10 2.86
C GLN A 112 -11.81 -8.54 1.72
N VAL A 113 -12.07 -7.23 1.77
CA VAL A 113 -12.78 -6.47 0.72
C VAL A 113 -11.88 -5.40 0.10
N GLU A 114 -12.26 -4.84 -1.04
CA GLU A 114 -11.48 -3.76 -1.64
C GLU A 114 -11.64 -2.45 -0.85
N PRO A 115 -10.55 -1.70 -0.58
CA PRO A 115 -10.62 -0.38 0.06
C PRO A 115 -11.59 0.61 -0.60
N SER A 116 -11.74 0.55 -1.92
CA SER A 116 -12.73 1.35 -2.66
C SER A 116 -14.18 1.00 -2.31
N LEU A 117 -14.49 -0.23 -1.90
CA LEU A 117 -15.84 -0.61 -1.46
C LEU A 117 -16.18 0.06 -0.12
N LEU A 118 -15.29 0.00 0.87
CA LEU A 118 -15.49 0.70 2.15
C LEU A 118 -15.48 2.23 1.98
N ALA A 119 -14.57 2.76 1.15
CA ALA A 119 -14.59 4.17 0.76
C ALA A 119 -15.94 4.55 0.10
N GLY A 120 -16.51 3.67 -0.72
CA GLY A 120 -17.84 3.85 -1.31
C GLY A 120 -18.97 3.91 -0.29
N VAL A 121 -18.89 3.15 0.81
CA VAL A 121 -19.84 3.23 1.94
C VAL A 121 -19.68 4.57 2.65
N LEU A 122 -18.47 4.86 3.14
CA LEU A 122 -18.09 6.11 3.81
C LEU A 122 -18.52 7.36 3.01
N LEU A 123 -18.25 7.41 1.70
CA LEU A 123 -18.68 8.52 0.82
C LEU A 123 -20.19 8.57 0.52
N THR A 124 -20.93 7.49 0.80
CA THR A 124 -22.40 7.48 0.67
C THR A 124 -23.08 7.96 1.94
N GLU A 125 -22.51 7.62 3.10
CA GLU A 125 -22.99 8.07 4.41
C GLU A 125 -22.61 9.53 4.69
N ASN A 126 -21.37 9.91 4.38
CA ASN A 126 -20.81 11.21 4.70
C ASN A 126 -19.92 11.74 3.55
N ALA A 127 -20.57 12.31 2.52
CA ALA A 127 -19.86 12.84 1.36
C ALA A 127 -18.85 13.99 1.66
N PRO A 128 -19.08 14.86 2.67
CA PRO A 128 -18.10 15.86 3.12
C PRO A 128 -16.90 15.30 3.88
N LEU A 129 -17.03 14.12 4.51
CA LEU A 129 -16.06 13.52 5.45
C LEU A 129 -15.92 14.30 6.77
N ASP A 130 -17.04 14.78 7.29
CA ASP A 130 -17.13 15.43 8.61
C ASP A 130 -17.17 14.38 9.73
N ALA A 131 -16.13 14.32 10.56
CA ALA A 131 -16.05 13.35 11.67
C ALA A 131 -17.06 13.61 12.80
N GLU A 132 -17.59 14.83 12.92
CA GLU A 132 -18.53 15.22 13.97
C GLU A 132 -20.01 15.09 13.55
N ALA A 133 -20.26 14.74 12.29
CA ALA A 133 -21.58 14.68 11.69
C ALA A 133 -22.58 13.81 12.47
N ARG A 134 -23.78 14.34 12.74
CA ARG A 134 -24.90 13.61 13.36
C ARG A 134 -26.15 13.73 12.51
N SER A 135 -26.76 12.60 12.16
CA SER A 135 -28.07 12.60 11.49
C SER A 135 -29.22 12.82 12.47
N SER A 136 -30.38 13.23 11.95
CA SER A 136 -31.63 13.34 12.73
C SER A 136 -32.15 12.01 13.30
N GLN A 137 -31.60 10.87 12.84
CA GLN A 137 -31.93 9.54 13.35
C GLN A 137 -30.93 9.04 14.40
N GLY A 138 -29.91 9.82 14.75
CA GLY A 138 -28.91 9.45 15.77
C GLY A 138 -27.71 8.67 15.24
N ALA A 139 -27.51 8.59 13.92
CA ALA A 139 -26.29 8.04 13.34
C ALA A 139 -25.12 9.05 13.42
N ILE A 140 -23.91 8.57 13.70
CA ILE A 140 -22.75 9.40 14.11
C ILE A 140 -21.54 9.19 13.18
N GLY A 141 -20.86 10.28 12.87
CA GLY A 141 -19.52 10.34 12.27
C GLY A 141 -19.42 9.95 10.80
N LEU A 142 -18.23 9.55 10.38
CA LEU A 142 -17.82 9.33 8.99
C LEU A 142 -18.59 8.22 8.26
N MET A 143 -18.93 7.14 8.96
CA MET A 143 -19.67 6.00 8.41
C MET A 143 -21.12 5.96 8.91
N GLN A 144 -21.60 7.02 9.57
CA GLN A 144 -22.95 7.14 10.14
C GLN A 144 -23.33 5.88 10.94
N VAL A 145 -22.53 5.58 11.94
CA VAL A 145 -22.73 4.42 12.84
C VAL A 145 -23.80 4.76 13.86
N MET A 146 -24.74 3.85 14.09
CA MET A 146 -25.73 3.98 15.16
C MET A 146 -25.09 3.71 16.52
N ASP A 147 -25.43 4.51 17.53
CA ASP A 147 -24.82 4.49 18.86
C ASP A 147 -24.82 3.10 19.54
N PHE A 148 -25.89 2.30 19.34
CA PHE A 148 -25.99 0.93 19.86
C PHE A 148 -25.00 -0.08 19.25
N HIS A 149 -24.20 0.31 18.26
CA HIS A 149 -23.08 -0.49 17.75
C HIS A 149 -21.74 -0.15 18.42
N ALA A 150 -21.65 0.92 19.21
CA ALA A 150 -20.45 1.23 19.97
C ALA A 150 -20.20 0.16 21.04
N GLY A 151 -18.98 -0.39 21.08
CA GLY A 151 -18.60 -1.47 22.01
C GLY A 151 -18.96 -2.89 21.56
N GLU A 152 -19.71 -3.07 20.47
CA GLU A 152 -20.05 -4.41 19.93
C GLU A 152 -18.89 -5.07 19.17
N TYR A 153 -17.82 -4.31 18.90
CA TYR A 153 -16.69 -4.74 18.08
C TYR A 153 -15.35 -4.42 18.75
N ASP A 154 -14.36 -5.27 18.48
CA ASP A 154 -12.96 -5.10 18.87
C ASP A 154 -12.32 -3.95 18.07
N CYS A 155 -12.57 -2.73 18.54
CA CYS A 155 -12.12 -1.45 18.01
C CYS A 155 -11.46 -0.65 19.14
N ASP A 156 -10.47 0.18 18.79
CA ASP A 156 -9.57 0.84 19.76
C ASP A 156 -10.28 1.84 20.71
N SER A 157 -11.54 2.21 20.42
CA SER A 157 -12.39 3.07 21.25
C SER A 157 -13.88 2.85 20.94
N ASN A 158 -14.75 3.32 21.84
CA ASN A 158 -16.20 3.41 21.63
C ASN A 158 -16.68 4.82 21.27
N ASP A 159 -15.78 5.83 21.29
CA ASP A 159 -16.10 7.18 20.84
C ASP A 159 -16.28 7.18 19.31
N LEU A 160 -17.53 7.30 18.86
CA LEU A 160 -17.89 7.33 17.44
C LEU A 160 -17.56 8.66 16.75
N LEU A 161 -17.02 9.66 17.45
CA LEU A 161 -16.46 10.88 16.84
C LEU A 161 -14.99 10.72 16.43
N GLN A 162 -14.26 9.73 16.99
CA GLN A 162 -12.88 9.45 16.55
C GLN A 162 -12.87 8.78 15.18
N VAL A 163 -12.01 9.28 14.28
CA VAL A 163 -11.88 8.83 12.88
C VAL A 163 -11.70 7.32 12.77
N GLU A 164 -10.70 6.77 13.46
CA GLU A 164 -10.34 5.35 13.38
C GLU A 164 -11.41 4.46 14.02
N SER A 165 -11.98 4.90 15.15
CA SER A 165 -13.06 4.23 15.88
C SER A 165 -14.30 4.11 15.00
N ASN A 166 -14.78 5.23 14.45
CA ASN A 166 -15.99 5.28 13.64
C ASN A 166 -15.86 4.42 12.37
N ILE A 167 -14.70 4.47 11.71
CA ILE A 167 -14.42 3.64 10.53
C ILE A 167 -14.32 2.16 10.90
N CYS A 168 -13.73 1.82 12.06
CA CYS A 168 -13.71 0.45 12.56
C CYS A 168 -15.14 -0.06 12.80
N HIS A 169 -15.94 0.60 13.64
CA HIS A 169 -17.32 0.18 13.93
C HIS A 169 -18.17 0.08 12.65
N GLY A 170 -18.13 1.10 11.77
CA GLY A 170 -18.85 1.07 10.49
C GLY A 170 -18.42 -0.08 9.57
N ALA A 171 -17.11 -0.31 9.43
CA ALA A 171 -16.61 -1.43 8.66
C ALA A 171 -17.05 -2.78 9.27
N ARG A 172 -16.99 -2.96 10.59
CA ARG A 172 -17.39 -4.23 11.24
C ARG A 172 -18.90 -4.48 11.17
N VAL A 173 -19.76 -3.45 11.25
CA VAL A 173 -21.21 -3.58 10.97
C VAL A 173 -21.44 -4.05 9.53
N PHE A 174 -20.76 -3.47 8.54
CA PHE A 174 -20.83 -3.92 7.15
C PHE A 174 -20.33 -5.37 6.98
N GLY A 175 -19.18 -5.69 7.57
CA GLY A 175 -18.56 -7.02 7.54
C GLY A 175 -19.44 -8.12 8.16
N TYR A 176 -20.11 -7.82 9.26
CA TYR A 176 -21.10 -8.70 9.89
C TYR A 176 -22.24 -9.05 8.93
N TYR A 177 -22.81 -8.05 8.26
CA TYR A 177 -23.86 -8.29 7.25
C TYR A 177 -23.33 -8.97 5.99
N LEU A 178 -22.08 -8.70 5.57
CA LEU A 178 -21.45 -9.38 4.44
C LEU A 178 -21.29 -10.87 4.74
N LYS A 179 -20.73 -11.23 5.90
CA LYS A 179 -20.60 -12.62 6.37
C LYS A 179 -21.94 -13.34 6.45
N ARG A 180 -23.00 -12.67 6.95
CA ARG A 180 -24.35 -13.26 7.06
C ARG A 180 -25.09 -13.42 5.73
N THR A 181 -24.83 -12.57 4.74
CA THR A 181 -25.61 -12.55 3.48
C THR A 181 -24.88 -13.16 2.29
N GLY A 182 -23.55 -13.30 2.36
CA GLY A 182 -22.70 -13.76 1.25
C GLY A 182 -22.77 -12.87 0.00
N ASN A 183 -23.31 -11.65 0.11
CA ASN A 183 -23.61 -10.82 -1.05
C ASN A 183 -23.56 -9.33 -0.71
N VAL A 184 -22.62 -8.60 -1.34
CA VAL A 184 -22.38 -7.17 -1.11
C VAL A 184 -23.66 -6.33 -1.21
N ARG A 185 -24.52 -6.54 -2.22
CA ARG A 185 -25.75 -5.75 -2.37
C ARG A 185 -26.74 -6.00 -1.23
N ARG A 186 -26.89 -7.24 -0.76
CA ARG A 186 -27.72 -7.57 0.42
C ARG A 186 -27.11 -7.04 1.71
N ALA A 187 -25.79 -7.11 1.87
CA ALA A 187 -25.08 -6.54 3.00
C ALA A 187 -25.29 -5.02 3.11
N LEU A 188 -25.17 -4.29 2.00
CA LEU A 188 -25.40 -2.85 1.93
C LEU A 188 -26.85 -2.45 2.25
N LEU A 189 -27.85 -3.24 1.83
CA LEU A 189 -29.24 -3.02 2.25
C LEU A 189 -29.40 -3.17 3.77
N ARG A 190 -28.76 -4.17 4.38
CA ARG A 190 -28.81 -4.38 5.83
C ARG A 190 -28.05 -3.32 6.61
N TYR A 191 -26.88 -2.88 6.11
CA TYR A 191 -26.09 -1.79 6.68
C TYR A 191 -26.92 -0.50 6.80
N ASN A 192 -27.60 -0.11 5.72
CA ASN A 192 -28.48 1.06 5.68
C ASN A 192 -29.78 0.91 6.50
N GLY A 193 -30.01 -0.23 7.16
CA GLY A 193 -31.26 -0.49 7.89
C GLY A 193 -32.48 -0.69 6.98
N CYS A 194 -32.29 -1.00 5.69
CA CYS A 194 -33.37 -1.18 4.72
C CYS A 194 -34.26 -2.38 5.08
N VAL A 195 -35.40 -2.07 5.70
CA VAL A 195 -36.50 -3.00 5.99
C VAL A 195 -37.58 -2.88 4.92
N THR A 196 -38.49 -3.86 4.84
CA THR A 196 -39.62 -3.87 3.89
C THR A 196 -40.76 -2.91 4.28
N GLY A 197 -40.43 -1.78 4.91
CA GLY A 197 -41.38 -0.79 5.45
C GLY A 197 -41.00 0.65 5.08
N SER A 198 -41.86 1.59 5.46
CA SER A 198 -41.76 3.01 5.10
C SER A 198 -40.61 3.77 5.76
N ASN A 199 -39.93 3.19 6.76
CA ASN A 199 -38.89 3.85 7.56
C ASN A 199 -37.67 4.34 6.74
N THR A 200 -37.40 3.73 5.59
CA THR A 200 -36.23 4.09 4.75
C THR A 200 -36.64 4.26 3.28
N PRO A 201 -37.34 5.36 2.92
CA PRO A 201 -37.86 5.55 1.56
C PRO A 201 -36.77 5.45 0.50
N ASN A 202 -37.00 4.63 -0.54
CA ASN A 202 -36.05 4.36 -1.62
C ASN A 202 -34.72 3.67 -1.21
N CYS A 203 -34.63 3.01 -0.05
CA CYS A 203 -33.40 2.32 0.38
C CYS A 203 -32.91 1.23 -0.59
N SER A 204 -33.77 0.69 -1.45
CA SER A 204 -33.38 -0.18 -2.58
C SER A 204 -32.34 0.45 -3.53
N ARG A 205 -32.24 1.78 -3.57
CA ARG A 205 -31.24 2.52 -4.35
C ARG A 205 -29.87 2.62 -3.65
N TYR A 206 -29.80 2.38 -2.34
CA TYR A 206 -28.60 2.56 -1.54
C TYR A 206 -27.38 1.74 -2.04
N PRO A 207 -27.48 0.42 -2.33
CA PRO A 207 -26.35 -0.33 -2.86
C PRO A 207 -25.83 0.21 -4.19
N SER A 208 -26.72 0.76 -5.03
CA SER A 208 -26.33 1.39 -6.29
C SER A 208 -25.68 2.77 -6.11
N LYS A 209 -25.90 3.48 -4.98
CA LYS A 209 -25.13 4.68 -4.62
C LYS A 209 -23.70 4.30 -4.22
N VAL A 210 -23.57 3.39 -3.25
CA VAL A 210 -22.28 2.88 -2.74
C VAL A 210 -21.41 2.35 -3.87
N LEU A 211 -21.94 1.49 -4.74
CA LEU A 211 -21.16 0.90 -5.83
C LEU A 211 -20.77 1.90 -6.93
N ARG A 212 -21.46 3.04 -7.06
CA ARG A 212 -21.00 4.14 -7.93
C ARG A 212 -19.84 4.91 -7.29
N ASN A 213 -19.94 5.23 -6.01
CA ASN A 213 -18.86 5.89 -5.28
C ASN A 213 -17.60 4.98 -5.23
N ALA A 214 -17.77 3.69 -4.98
CA ALA A 214 -16.68 2.71 -5.03
C ALA A 214 -16.03 2.62 -6.42
N ARG A 215 -16.82 2.66 -7.50
CA ARG A 215 -16.30 2.71 -8.87
C ARG A 215 -15.47 3.97 -9.13
N GLN A 216 -15.95 5.14 -8.72
CA GLN A 216 -15.23 6.41 -8.87
C GLN A 216 -13.90 6.37 -8.09
N VAL A 217 -13.93 5.97 -6.82
CA VAL A 217 -12.71 5.81 -6.00
C VAL A 217 -11.73 4.84 -6.68
N ARG A 218 -12.19 3.67 -7.13
CA ARG A 218 -11.33 2.71 -7.85
C ARG A 218 -10.73 3.33 -9.13
N GLN A 219 -11.51 4.04 -9.92
CA GLN A 219 -11.01 4.74 -11.12
C GLN A 219 -9.91 5.75 -10.79
N GLU A 220 -10.03 6.49 -9.69
CA GLU A 220 -9.01 7.44 -9.22
C GLU A 220 -7.77 6.75 -8.62
N LEU A 221 -7.93 5.60 -7.97
CA LEU A 221 -6.83 4.76 -7.47
C LEU A 221 -6.01 4.15 -8.60
N LEU A 222 -6.66 3.67 -9.67
CA LEU A 222 -5.98 3.07 -10.82
C LEU A 222 -5.24 4.09 -11.71
N GLN A 223 -5.40 5.38 -11.43
CA GLN A 223 -4.61 6.49 -11.99
C GLN A 223 -3.46 6.92 -11.05
N TYR A 224 -3.06 6.08 -10.09
CA TYR A 224 -1.98 6.36 -9.14
C TYR A 224 -0.78 5.42 -9.37
N PRO A 225 0.47 5.92 -9.43
CA PRO A 225 0.85 7.33 -9.47
C PRO A 225 0.38 7.96 -10.80
N PRO A 226 0.35 9.31 -10.95
CA PRO A 226 -0.30 10.00 -12.08
C PRO A 226 0.43 9.87 -13.43
N TYR A 227 0.61 8.64 -13.89
CA TYR A 227 1.03 8.23 -15.22
C TYR A 227 -0.07 7.35 -15.81
N SER A 228 -0.56 7.73 -16.99
CA SER A 228 -1.71 7.10 -17.64
C SER A 228 -1.37 5.69 -18.15
N LEU A 229 -1.80 4.65 -17.42
CA LEU A 229 -2.01 3.32 -17.98
C LEU A 229 -3.45 3.21 -18.49
N PRO A 230 -3.69 2.69 -19.72
CA PRO A 230 -5.05 2.48 -20.22
C PRO A 230 -5.72 1.33 -19.45
N VAL A 231 -6.71 1.65 -18.62
CA VAL A 231 -7.48 0.68 -17.83
C VAL A 231 -8.96 0.76 -18.22
N ASP A 232 -9.56 -0.38 -18.58
CA ASP A 232 -11.01 -0.48 -18.76
C ASP A 232 -11.71 -0.49 -17.39
N THR A 233 -12.71 0.39 -17.23
CA THR A 233 -13.41 0.64 -15.97
C THR A 233 -14.87 0.14 -15.98
N ALA A 234 -15.27 -0.57 -17.03
CA ALA A 234 -16.66 -0.99 -17.26
C ALA A 234 -17.16 -2.06 -16.26
N THR A 235 -16.29 -2.81 -15.58
CA THR A 235 -16.70 -4.03 -14.85
C THR A 235 -16.69 -3.90 -13.32
N PHE A 236 -17.88 -3.90 -12.71
CA PHE A 236 -18.22 -4.30 -11.34
C PHE A 236 -19.59 -5.00 -11.41
#